data_AF-A0A494RDY2-F1
#
_entry.id   AF-A0A494RDY2-F1
#
_cell.length_a   1.000
_cell.length_b   1.000
_cell.length_c   1.000
_cell.angle_alpha   90.00
_cell.angle_beta   90.00
_cell.angle_gamma   90.00
#
_symmetry.space_group_name_H-M   'P 1'
#
loop_
_entity.id
_entity.type
_entity.pdbx_description
1 polymer ?
#
loop_
_entity_poly.entity_id
_entity_poly.type
_entity_poly.pdbx_seq_one_letter_code
_entity_poly.pdbx_strand_id
1 'polypeptide(L)'
;MVGLVLLLGFVGGLGSGFLSERPGSAGFWTTVIFTCVVMAGVLGVSFWWWRRLDEAAREAHKWAWYWGGSTGMLIGLVLMIMLTTRPADIVIPAPLGETPADLVGAGMLAILLFQLVGYGLAWAWWWLGRR
;
A
#
# COMPACT_ATOMS: atom_id res chain seq x y z
N MET A 1 5.54 -4.48 -16.03
CA MET A 1 6.35 -4.32 -14.80
C MET A 1 5.50 -4.00 -13.59
N VAL A 2 4.69 -2.94 -13.61
CA VAL A 2 3.63 -2.74 -12.60
C VAL A 2 2.75 -4.00 -12.47
N GLY A 3 2.33 -4.60 -13.58
CA GLY A 3 1.59 -5.86 -13.57
C GLY A 3 2.32 -7.04 -12.90
N LEU A 4 3.66 -7.09 -12.91
CA LEU A 4 4.42 -8.15 -12.24
C LEU A 4 4.47 -7.94 -10.73
N VAL A 5 4.66 -6.70 -10.27
CA VAL A 5 4.60 -6.36 -8.85
C VAL A 5 3.19 -6.59 -8.29
N LEU A 6 2.15 -6.20 -9.05
CA LEU A 6 0.76 -6.47 -8.70
C LEU A 6 0.46 -7.97 -8.64
N LEU A 7 0.96 -8.76 -9.61
CA LEU A 7 0.80 -10.21 -9.61
C LEU A 7 1.48 -10.85 -8.39
N LEU A 8 2.72 -10.45 -8.09
CA LEU A 8 3.45 -10.94 -6.92
C LEU A 8 2.74 -10.57 -5.62
N GLY A 9 2.22 -9.34 -5.51
CA GLY A 9 1.41 -8.91 -4.37
C GLY A 9 0.12 -9.72 -4.23
N PHE A 10 -0.58 -9.95 -5.34
CA PHE A 10 -1.82 -10.73 -5.35
C PHE A 10 -1.59 -12.20 -4.97
N VAL A 11 -0.62 -12.86 -5.59
CA VAL A 11 -0.22 -14.24 -5.24
C VAL A 11 0.29 -14.31 -3.80
N GLY A 12 1.01 -13.29 -3.36
CA GLY A 12 1.45 -13.12 -1.98
C GLY A 12 0.30 -13.08 -0.99
N GLY A 13 -0.71 -12.26 -1.26
CA GLY A 13 -1.89 -12.14 -0.40
C GLY A 13 -2.72 -13.43 -0.34
N LEU A 14 -2.96 -14.07 -1.49
CA LEU A 14 -3.67 -15.36 -1.52
C LEU A 14 -2.89 -16.45 -0.80
N GLY A 15 -1.58 -16.53 -1.04
CA GLY A 15 -0.70 -17.51 -0.43
C GLY A 15 -0.58 -17.32 1.08
N SER A 16 -0.43 -16.09 1.57
CA SER A 16 -0.37 -15.80 3.00
C SER A 16 -1.71 -16.08 3.69
N GLY A 17 -2.83 -15.74 3.05
CA GLY A 17 -4.17 -16.08 3.54
C GLY A 17 -4.35 -17.58 3.73
N PHE A 18 -4.04 -18.38 2.71
CA PHE A 18 -4.13 -19.84 2.78
C PHE A 18 -3.18 -20.45 3.83
N LEU A 19 -1.96 -19.93 3.96
CA LEU A 19 -1.00 -20.43 4.95
C LEU A 19 -1.39 -20.05 6.38
N SER A 20 -2.09 -18.93 6.57
CA SER A 20 -2.50 -18.44 7.89
C SER A 20 -3.54 -19.32 8.59
N GLU A 21 -4.26 -20.17 7.84
CA GLU A 21 -5.23 -21.13 8.39
C GLU A 21 -4.56 -22.32 9.11
N ARG A 22 -3.24 -22.50 8.95
CA ARG A 22 -2.52 -23.62 9.56
C ARG A 22 -2.26 -23.36 11.05
N PRO A 23 -2.74 -24.23 11.96
CA PRO A 23 -2.55 -24.04 13.39
C PRO A 23 -1.11 -24.33 13.82
N GLY A 24 -0.71 -23.76 14.97
CA GLY A 24 0.55 -24.03 15.63
C GLY A 24 1.75 -23.23 15.11
N SER A 25 2.90 -23.41 15.76
CA SER A 25 4.12 -22.64 15.50
C SER A 25 4.66 -22.83 14.07
N ALA A 26 4.51 -24.03 13.50
CA ALA A 26 4.91 -24.30 12.13
C ALA A 26 4.08 -23.49 11.10
N GLY A 27 2.77 -23.37 11.30
CA GLY A 27 1.89 -22.55 10.45
C GLY A 27 2.25 -21.06 10.50
N PHE A 28 2.52 -20.56 11.71
CA PHE A 28 3.00 -19.19 11.92
C PHE A 28 4.30 -18.92 11.15
N TRP A 29 5.35 -19.72 11.38
CA TRP A 29 6.66 -19.48 10.77
C TRP A 29 6.64 -19.67 9.25
N THR A 30 5.86 -20.62 8.73
CA THR A 30 5.71 -20.79 7.28
C THR A 30 5.04 -19.58 6.63
N THR A 31 4.01 -19.01 7.26
CA THR A 31 3.35 -17.77 6.78
C THR A 31 4.31 -16.58 6.78
N VAL A 32 5.09 -16.42 7.86
CA VAL A 32 6.09 -15.34 7.98
C VAL A 32 7.17 -15.48 6.89
N ILE A 33 7.78 -16.65 6.76
CA ILE A 33 8.85 -16.90 5.77
C ILE A 33 8.32 -16.65 4.36
N PHE A 34 7.15 -17.20 4.03
CA PHE A 34 6.53 -17.00 2.73
C PHE A 34 6.30 -15.51 2.44
N THR A 35 5.70 -14.78 3.39
CA THR A 35 5.43 -13.34 3.23
C THR A 35 6.73 -12.56 3.03
N CYS A 36 7.78 -12.85 3.82
CA CYS A 36 9.09 -12.22 3.65
C CYS A 36 9.72 -12.49 2.28
N VAL A 37 9.63 -13.72 1.77
CA VAL A 37 10.14 -14.09 0.44
C VAL A 37 9.40 -13.33 -0.66
N VAL A 38 8.07 -13.23 -0.58
CA VAL A 38 7.28 -12.45 -1.55
C VAL A 38 7.67 -10.97 -1.50
N MET A 39 7.82 -10.39 -0.31
CA MET A 39 8.21 -8.98 -0.15
C MET A 39 9.63 -8.71 -0.65
N ALA A 40 10.57 -9.62 -0.41
CA ALA A 40 11.91 -9.54 -0.99
C ALA A 40 11.86 -9.61 -2.53
N GLY A 41 10.99 -10.45 -3.10
CA GLY A 41 10.74 -10.53 -4.54
C GLY A 41 10.19 -9.22 -5.12
N VAL A 42 9.17 -8.63 -4.47
CA VAL A 42 8.60 -7.33 -4.86
C VAL A 42 9.67 -6.23 -4.84
N LEU A 43 10.48 -6.16 -3.78
CA LEU A 43 11.57 -5.20 -3.67
C LEU A 43 12.62 -5.41 -4.76
N GLY A 44 13.03 -6.66 -5.01
CA GLY A 44 14.01 -7.01 -6.03
C GLY A 44 13.57 -6.60 -7.44
N VAL A 45 12.32 -6.91 -7.81
CA VAL A 45 11.73 -6.50 -9.09
C VAL A 45 11.65 -4.97 -9.20
N SER A 46 11.24 -4.29 -8.13
CA SER A 46 11.12 -2.84 -8.09
C SER A 46 12.48 -2.16 -8.27
N PHE A 47 13.52 -2.65 -7.57
CA PHE A 47 14.88 -2.14 -7.69
C PHE A 47 15.46 -2.36 -9.09
N TRP A 48 15.30 -3.57 -9.63
CA TRP A 48 15.74 -3.91 -10.98
C TRP A 48 15.10 -2.99 -12.03
N TRP A 49 13.81 -2.69 -11.87
CA TRP A 49 13.09 -1.79 -12.76
C TRP A 49 13.55 -0.34 -12.60
N TRP A 50 13.70 0.15 -11.37
CA TRP A 50 14.17 1.51 -11.08
C TRP A 50 15.52 1.83 -11.74
N ARG A 51 16.45 0.86 -11.72
CA ARG A 51 17.77 1.01 -12.35
C ARG A 51 17.74 1.22 -13.86
N ARG A 52 16.62 0.89 -14.52
CA ARG A 52 16.46 1.00 -15.98
C ARG A 52 15.63 2.19 -16.44
N LEU A 53 15.00 2.90 -15.51
CA LEU A 53 14.33 4.15 -15.83
C LEU A 53 15.35 5.20 -16.25
N ASP A 54 14.95 6.01 -17.23
CA ASP A 54 15.62 7.26 -17.52
C ASP A 54 15.44 8.27 -16.38
N GLU A 55 16.20 9.36 -16.44
CA GLU A 55 16.18 10.36 -15.36
C GLU A 55 14.85 11.13 -15.30
N ALA A 56 14.22 11.38 -16.44
CA ALA A 56 12.94 12.09 -16.50
C ALA A 56 11.83 11.30 -15.79
N ALA A 57 11.74 9.99 -16.04
CA ALA A 57 10.82 9.09 -15.38
C ALA A 57 11.10 9.00 -13.88
N ARG A 58 12.37 8.89 -13.46
CA ARG A 58 12.73 8.88 -12.03
C ARG A 58 12.33 10.17 -11.33
N GLU A 59 12.56 11.33 -11.96
CA GLU A 59 12.11 12.61 -11.42
C GLU A 59 10.60 12.68 -11.30
N ALA A 60 9.86 12.17 -12.29
CA ALA A 60 8.40 12.08 -12.22
C ALA A 60 7.95 11.25 -11.01
N HIS A 61 8.59 10.09 -10.76
CA HIS A 61 8.29 9.25 -9.60
C HIS A 61 8.61 9.94 -8.26
N LYS A 62 9.79 10.56 -8.14
CA LYS A 62 10.21 11.26 -6.91
C LYS A 62 9.30 12.45 -6.62
N TRP A 63 9.00 13.26 -7.63
CA TRP A 63 8.14 14.42 -7.51
C TRP A 63 6.71 14.02 -7.14
N ALA A 64 6.15 13.02 -7.83
CA ALA A 64 4.82 12.51 -7.55
C ALA A 64 4.70 11.88 -6.16
N TRP A 65 5.75 11.18 -5.70
CA TRP A 65 5.81 10.64 -4.35
C TRP A 65 5.81 11.73 -3.29
N TYR A 66 6.71 12.70 -3.43
CA TYR A 66 6.86 13.77 -2.44
C TYR A 66 5.61 14.64 -2.36
N TRP A 67 5.13 15.18 -3.50
CA TRP A 67 4.00 16.10 -3.51
C TRP A 67 2.66 15.37 -3.50
N GLY A 68 2.44 14.42 -4.40
CA GLY A 68 1.17 13.72 -4.49
C GLY A 68 0.97 12.71 -3.36
N GLY A 69 1.92 11.78 -3.22
CA GLY A 69 1.84 10.70 -2.25
C GLY A 69 1.76 11.20 -0.82
N SER A 70 2.65 12.11 -0.41
CA SER A 70 2.64 12.67 0.94
C SER A 70 1.40 13.50 1.24
N THR A 71 0.93 14.33 0.30
CA THR A 71 -0.33 15.07 0.49
C THR A 71 -1.54 14.13 0.57
N GLY A 72 -1.57 13.06 -0.22
CA GLY A 72 -2.57 12.01 -0.08
C GLY A 72 -2.56 11.38 1.32
N MET A 73 -1.38 10.98 1.81
CA MET A 73 -1.25 10.46 3.18
C MET A 73 -1.69 11.47 4.24
N LEU A 74 -1.38 12.75 4.07
CA LEU A 74 -1.81 13.80 5.00
C LEU A 74 -3.34 13.85 5.12
N ILE A 75 -4.08 13.70 4.02
CA ILE A 75 -5.55 13.60 4.04
C ILE A 75 -5.98 12.39 4.89
N GLY A 76 -5.38 11.22 4.67
CA GLY A 76 -5.64 10.03 5.48
C GLY A 76 -5.34 10.24 6.97
N LEU A 77 -4.27 10.97 7.30
CA LEU A 77 -3.94 11.35 8.67
C LEU A 77 -5.01 12.26 9.29
N VAL A 78 -5.50 13.26 8.56
CA VAL A 78 -6.60 14.12 9.04
C VAL A 78 -7.83 13.27 9.35
N LEU A 79 -8.21 12.35 8.47
CA LEU A 79 -9.34 11.46 8.68
C LEU A 79 -9.14 10.55 9.91
N MET A 80 -7.94 9.99 10.09
CA MET A 80 -7.58 9.19 11.26
C MET A 80 -7.71 10.01 12.56
N ILE A 81 -7.23 11.27 12.57
CA ILE A 81 -7.35 12.15 13.72
C ILE A 81 -8.83 12.45 14.01
N MET A 82 -9.65 12.72 13.00
CA MET A 82 -11.09 12.94 13.20
C MET A 82 -11.77 11.70 13.79
N LEU A 83 -11.49 10.51 13.25
CA LEU A 83 -12.03 9.24 13.75
C LEU A 83 -11.67 8.97 15.21
N THR A 84 -10.44 9.30 15.61
CA THR A 84 -9.96 9.04 16.97
C THR A 84 -10.34 10.12 17.98
N THR A 85 -10.56 11.36 17.53
CA THR A 85 -10.95 12.48 18.41
C THR A 85 -12.46 12.70 18.51
N ARG A 86 -13.23 12.23 17.52
CA ARG A 86 -14.71 12.36 17.46
C ARG A 86 -15.40 11.00 17.24
N PRO A 87 -15.07 9.95 18.02
CA PRO A 87 -15.58 8.60 17.76
C PRO A 87 -17.11 8.48 17.94
N ALA A 88 -17.73 9.32 18.76
CA ALA A 88 -19.18 9.32 18.95
C ALA A 88 -19.96 9.92 17.76
N ASP A 89 -19.29 10.71 16.92
CA ASP A 89 -19.94 11.43 15.81
C ASP A 89 -19.81 10.68 14.47
N ILE A 90 -18.97 9.65 14.40
CA ILE A 90 -18.60 9.01 13.14
C ILE A 90 -18.94 7.52 13.19
N VAL A 91 -19.90 7.12 12.36
CA VAL A 91 -20.27 5.71 12.21
C VAL A 91 -19.28 5.02 11.28
N ILE A 92 -18.56 4.04 11.81
CA ILE A 92 -17.67 3.19 11.01
C ILE A 92 -18.52 2.18 10.24
N PRO A 93 -18.37 2.06 8.91
CA PRO A 93 -19.09 1.05 8.14
C PRO A 93 -18.78 -0.37 8.64
N ALA A 94 -19.83 -1.15 8.93
CA ALA A 94 -19.71 -2.55 9.35
C ALA A 94 -18.80 -3.44 8.48
N PRO A 95 -18.70 -3.24 7.15
CA PRO A 95 -17.76 -4.01 6.32
C PRO A 95 -16.28 -3.83 6.63
N LEU A 96 -15.88 -2.82 7.41
CA LEU A 96 -14.49 -2.62 7.83
C LEU A 96 -14.05 -3.57 8.97
N GLY A 97 -14.98 -4.37 9.48
CA GLY A 97 -14.75 -5.32 10.57
C GLY A 97 -14.75 -4.66 11.95
N GLU A 98 -14.72 -5.51 12.98
CA GLU A 98 -14.84 -5.10 14.38
C GLU A 98 -13.62 -5.49 15.21
N THR A 99 -12.78 -6.40 14.70
CA THR A 99 -11.58 -6.82 15.43
C THR A 99 -10.47 -5.78 15.30
N PRO A 100 -9.54 -5.70 16.26
CA PRO A 100 -8.36 -4.85 16.13
C PRO A 100 -7.56 -5.12 14.85
N ALA A 101 -7.49 -6.38 14.41
CA ALA A 101 -6.80 -6.76 13.18
C ALA A 101 -7.50 -6.20 11.93
N ASP A 102 -8.83 -6.29 11.88
CA ASP A 102 -9.63 -5.76 10.76
C ASP A 102 -9.46 -4.25 10.64
N LEU A 103 -9.56 -3.53 11.77
CA LEU A 103 -9.44 -2.07 11.82
C LEU A 103 -8.03 -1.59 11.46
N VAL A 104 -6.98 -2.30 11.90
CA VAL A 104 -5.60 -2.01 11.48
C VAL A 104 -5.44 -2.24 9.98
N GLY A 105 -5.93 -3.37 9.45
CA GLY A 105 -5.89 -3.68 8.03
C GLY A 105 -6.64 -2.63 7.18
N ALA A 106 -7.84 -2.25 7.61
CA ALA A 106 -8.65 -1.22 6.97
C ALA A 106 -7.94 0.14 6.96
N GLY A 107 -7.35 0.55 8.09
CA GLY A 107 -6.58 1.79 8.18
C GLY A 107 -5.34 1.79 7.27
N MET A 108 -4.59 0.69 7.23
CA MET A 108 -3.44 0.52 6.36
C MET A 108 -3.82 0.59 4.87
N LEU A 109 -4.94 -0.03 4.48
CA LEU A 109 -5.43 0.04 3.10
C LEU A 109 -5.93 1.45 2.75
N ALA A 110 -6.64 2.11 3.66
CA ALA A 110 -7.14 3.46 3.45
C ALA A 110 -6.00 4.47 3.24
N ILE A 111 -4.97 4.45 4.10
CA ILE A 111 -3.83 5.36 3.97
C ILE A 111 -3.06 5.10 2.66
N LEU A 112 -2.87 3.84 2.30
CA LEU A 112 -2.25 3.45 1.03
C LEU A 112 -3.08 3.93 -0.17
N LEU A 113 -4.41 3.81 -0.11
CA LEU A 113 -5.29 4.29 -1.18
C LEU A 113 -5.15 5.80 -1.38
N PHE A 114 -5.23 6.60 -0.32
CA PHE A 114 -5.06 8.05 -0.42
C PHE A 114 -3.67 8.43 -0.94
N GLN A 115 -2.63 7.73 -0.48
CA GLN A 115 -1.27 7.90 -0.99
C GLN A 115 -1.19 7.63 -2.49
N LEU A 116 -1.74 6.50 -2.97
CA LEU A 116 -1.71 6.10 -4.37
C LEU A 116 -2.54 7.03 -5.26
N VAL A 117 -3.69 7.50 -4.80
CA VAL A 117 -4.52 8.48 -5.51
C VAL A 117 -3.76 9.80 -5.65
N GLY A 118 -3.24 10.35 -4.54
CA GLY A 118 -2.46 11.58 -4.57
C GLY A 118 -1.22 11.47 -5.46
N TYR A 119 -0.49 10.37 -5.31
CA TYR A 119 0.65 10.03 -6.18
C TYR A 119 0.25 9.98 -7.66
N GLY A 120 -0.85 9.29 -8.00
CA GLY A 120 -1.31 9.13 -9.37
C GLY A 120 -1.71 10.46 -10.02
N LEU A 121 -2.42 11.32 -9.27
CA LEU A 121 -2.80 12.66 -9.72
C LEU A 121 -1.56 13.53 -9.98
N ALA A 122 -0.61 13.56 -9.04
CA ALA A 122 0.62 14.32 -9.19
C ALA A 122 1.47 13.79 -10.36
N TRP A 123 1.59 12.48 -10.49
CA TRP A 123 2.31 11.86 -11.61
C TRP A 123 1.69 12.26 -12.96
N ALA A 124 0.36 12.18 -13.09
CA ALA A 124 -0.33 12.58 -14.32
C ALA A 124 -0.14 14.07 -14.63
N TRP A 125 -0.22 14.92 -13.61
CA TRP A 125 0.02 16.37 -13.71
C TRP A 125 1.44 16.69 -14.19
N TRP A 126 2.45 15.99 -13.67
CA TRP A 126 3.85 16.20 -14.03
C TRP A 126 4.11 16.06 -15.55
N TRP A 127 3.43 15.09 -16.18
CA TRP A 127 3.51 14.87 -17.62
C TRP A 127 2.66 15.86 -18.41
N LEU A 128 1.48 16.23 -17.93
CA LEU A 128 0.62 17.22 -18.60
C LEU A 128 1.28 18.59 -18.70
N GLY A 129 2.00 19.01 -17.66
CA GLY A 129 2.72 20.30 -17.65
C GLY A 129 4.03 20.33 -18.44
N ARG A 130 4.44 19.21 -19.06
CA ARG A 130 5.68 19.07 -19.86
C ARG A 130 5.40 18.62 -21.29
N ARG A 131 4.14 18.77 -21.72
CA ARG A 131 3.74 18.72 -23.13
C ARG A 131 3.96 20.09 -23.75
#